data_AF-A0A940TIL4-F1
#
_entry.id   AF-A0A940TIL4-F1
#
_cell.length_a   1.000
_cell.length_b   1.000
_cell.length_c   1.000
_cell.angle_alpha   90.00
_cell.angle_beta   90.00
_cell.angle_gamma   90.00
#
_symmetry.space_group_name_H-M   'P 1'
#
loop_
_entity.id
_entity.type
_entity.pdbx_description
1 polymer ?
#
loop_
_entity_poly.entity_id
_entity_poly.type
_entity_poly.pdbx_seq_one_letter_code
_entity_poly.pdbx_strand_id
1 'polypeptide(L)' 'MLEKAVSQTVKKSALQEMNRELRDSLPRLQLKIKEQNRPVILVFEGWEASGKGSVIASVIKYLDPRFF' A
#
# COMPACT_ATOMS: atom_id res chain seq x y z
N MET A 1 -5.80 13.39 17.53
CA MET A 1 -5.54 12.36 16.48
C MET A 1 -4.90 12.97 15.23
N LEU A 2 -5.33 14.16 14.79
CA LEU A 2 -4.72 14.90 13.66
C LEU A 2 -3.25 15.31 13.89
N GLU A 3 -2.88 15.63 15.13
CA GLU A 3 -1.50 16.03 15.47
C GLU A 3 -0.44 14.96 15.13
N LYS A 4 -0.79 13.66 15.26
CA LYS A 4 0.09 12.55 14.86
C LYS A 4 0.27 12.44 13.35
N ALA A 5 -0.76 12.77 12.57
CA ALA A 5 -0.69 12.70 11.10
C ALA A 5 0.22 13.80 10.52
N VAL A 6 0.27 14.97 11.17
CA VAL A 6 1.13 16.09 10.78
C VAL A 6 2.59 15.91 11.24
N SER A 7 2.81 15.17 12.33
CA SER A 7 4.13 15.02 12.95
C SER A 7 5.09 14.04 12.25
N GLN A 8 4.62 13.19 11.33
CA GLN A 8 5.48 12.18 10.69
C GLN A 8 6.15 12.69 9.40
N THR A 9 7.02 13.68 9.55
CA THR A 9 7.94 14.08 8.47
C THR A 9 9.12 13.11 8.44
N VAL A 10 8.93 11.96 7.82
CA VAL A 10 10.04 11.03 7.55
C VAL A 10 10.87 11.61 6.39
N LYS A 11 12.20 11.55 6.50
CA LYS A 11 13.09 11.98 5.41
C LYS A 11 12.72 11.27 4.11
N LYS A 12 12.62 12.03 3.02
CA LYS A 12 12.20 11.54 1.69
C LYS A 12 12.99 10.31 1.22
N SER A 13 14.29 10.28 1.47
CA SER A 13 15.16 9.14 1.11
C SER A 13 14.82 7.87 1.90
N ALA A 14 14.59 7.99 3.22
CA ALA A 14 14.19 6.87 4.06
C ALA A 14 12.82 6.31 3.66
N LEU A 15 11.85 7.19 3.35
CA LEU A 15 10.55 6.78 2.82
C LEU A 15 10.66 6.03 1.49
N GLN A 16 11.57 6.46 0.60
CA GLN A 16 11.77 5.80 -0.69
C GLN A 16 12.31 4.38 -0.50
N GLU A 17 13.30 4.20 0.39
CA GLU A 17 13.85 2.86 0.65
C GLU A 17 12.82 1.94 1.29
N MET A 18 12.10 2.40 2.32
CA MET A 18 11.02 1.62 2.93
C MET A 18 9.94 1.23 1.92
N ASN A 19 9.52 2.17 1.07
CA ASN A 19 8.53 1.87 0.03
C ASN A 19 9.05 0.84 -0.97
N ARG A 20 10.33 0.89 -1.34
CA ARG A 20 10.94 -0.07 -2.24
C ARG A 20 10.90 -1.49 -1.64
N GLU A 21 11.35 -1.65 -0.41
CA GLU A 21 11.34 -2.94 0.29
C GLU A 21 9.91 -3.51 0.42
N LEU A 22 8.95 -2.67 0.79
CA LEU A 22 7.54 -3.09 0.90
C LEU A 22 6.96 -3.49 -0.45
N ARG A 23 7.25 -2.74 -1.51
CA ARG A 23 6.81 -3.04 -2.88
C ARG A 23 7.38 -4.37 -3.39
N ASP A 24 8.64 -4.67 -3.09
CA ASP A 24 9.27 -5.93 -3.46
C ASP A 24 8.67 -7.12 -2.66
N SER A 25 8.14 -6.86 -1.47
CA SER A 25 7.51 -7.88 -0.62
C SER A 25 6.05 -8.19 -0.99
N LEU A 26 5.32 -7.24 -1.61
CA LEU A 26 3.89 -7.34 -1.90
C LEU A 26 3.51 -8.58 -2.72
N PRO A 27 4.19 -8.93 -3.83
CA PRO A 27 3.86 -10.14 -4.60
C PRO A 27 4.00 -11.43 -3.79
N ARG A 28 5.01 -11.49 -2.90
CA ARG A 28 5.25 -12.66 -2.05
C ARG A 28 4.12 -12.82 -1.03
N LEU A 29 3.61 -11.72 -0.48
CA LEU A 29 2.47 -11.73 0.44
C LEU A 29 1.18 -12.13 -0.28
N GLN A 30 0.95 -11.62 -1.48
CA GLN A 30 -0.22 -12.00 -2.29
C GLN A 30 -0.24 -13.50 -2.59
N LEU A 31 0.92 -14.09 -2.92
CA LEU A 31 1.02 -15.53 -3.15
C LEU A 31 0.68 -16.34 -1.89
N LYS A 32 1.18 -15.92 -0.72
CA LYS A 32 0.84 -16.58 0.55
C LYS A 32 -0.66 -16.52 0.87
N ILE A 33 -1.30 -15.37 0.62
CA ILE A 33 -2.75 -15.21 0.81
C ILE A 33 -3.52 -16.17 -0.10
N LYS A 34 -3.07 -16.29 -1.36
CA LYS A 34 -3.63 -17.23 -2.33
C LYS A 34 -3.48 -18.68 -1.88
N GLU A 35 -2.27 -19.09 -1.47
CA GLU A 35 -2.00 -20.44 -0.95
C GLU A 35 -2.89 -20.79 0.26
N GLN A 36 -3.22 -19.79 1.07
CA GLN A 36 -4.09 -19.93 2.23
C GLN A 36 -5.59 -19.83 1.90
N ASN A 37 -5.96 -19.60 0.64
CA ASN A 37 -7.34 -19.38 0.18
C ASN A 37 -8.10 -18.35 1.03
N ARG A 38 -7.40 -17.28 1.47
CA ARG A 38 -8.00 -16.25 2.33
C ARG A 38 -8.44 -15.05 1.49
N PRO A 39 -9.73 -14.65 1.52
CA PRO A 39 -10.17 -13.44 0.86
C PRO A 39 -9.65 -12.20 1.60
N VAL A 40 -9.30 -11.15 0.85
CA VAL A 40 -8.79 -9.88 1.39
C VAL A 40 -9.51 -8.72 0.71
N ILE A 41 -9.98 -7.76 1.50
CA ILE A 41 -10.61 -6.52 1.03
C ILE A 41 -9.82 -5.34 1.57
N LEU A 42 -9.47 -4.40 0.69
CA LEU A 42 -8.79 -3.14 1.02
C LEU A 42 -9.75 -1.98 0.77
N VAL A 43 -10.06 -1.21 1.82
CA VAL A 43 -10.97 -0.05 1.74
C VAL A 43 -10.14 1.23 1.91
N PHE A 44 -10.28 2.16 0.97
CA PHE A 44 -9.59 3.46 0.98
C PHE A 44 -10.59 4.59 1.21
N GLU A 45 -10.54 5.20 2.39
CA GLU A 45 -11.40 6.31 2.80
C GLU A 45 -10.64 7.63 2.90
N GLY A 46 -11.35 8.76 2.74
CA GLY A 46 -10.78 10.09 2.91
C GLY A 46 -11.48 11.17 2.08
N TRP A 47 -11.13 12.43 2.34
CA TRP A 47 -11.71 13.58 1.64
C TRP A 47 -11.39 13.62 0.15
N GLU A 48 -12.17 14.42 -0.58
CA GLU A 48 -11.92 14.68 -1.99
C GLU A 48 -10.50 15.23 -2.18
N ALA A 49 -9.85 14.84 -3.29
CA ALA A 49 -8.46 15.16 -3.59
C ALA A 49 -7.39 14.73 -2.54
N SER A 50 -7.72 13.88 -1.56
CA SER A 50 -6.74 13.39 -0.57
C SER A 50 -5.69 12.40 -1.12
N GLY A 51 -5.69 12.14 -2.43
CA GLY A 51 -4.71 11.27 -3.09
C GLY A 51 -5.04 9.78 -3.09
N LYS A 52 -6.25 9.36 -2.68
CA LYS A 52 -6.67 7.94 -2.62
C LYS A 52 -6.42 7.19 -3.94
N GLY A 53 -6.80 7.79 -5.08
CA GLY A 53 -6.62 7.19 -6.40
C GLY A 53 -5.15 6.91 -6.73
N SER A 54 -4.25 7.83 -6.35
CA SER A 54 -2.80 7.64 -6.53
C SER A 54 -2.26 6.50 -5.67
N VAL A 55 -2.76 6.37 -4.43
CA VAL A 55 -2.38 5.26 -3.55
C VAL A 55 -2.88 3.92 -4.10
N ILE A 56 -4.16 3.85 -4.51
CA ILE A 56 -4.75 2.65 -5.14
C ILE A 56 -3.94 2.25 -6.37
N ALA A 57 -3.65 3.18 -7.27
CA ALA A 57 -2.85 2.93 -8.47
C ALA A 57 -1.43 2.42 -8.11
N SER A 58 -0.80 3.01 -7.09
CA SER A 58 0.50 2.54 -6.61
C SER A 58 0.42 1.11 -6.06
N VAL A 59 -0.62 0.74 -5.32
CA VAL A 59 -0.75 -0.62 -4.75
C VAL A 59 -0.98 -1.64 -5.87
N ILE A 60 -1.94 -1.38 -6.76
CA ILE A 60 -2.28 -2.29 -7.88
C ILE A 60 -1.06 -2.54 -8.78
N LYS A 61 -0.22 -1.53 -9.01
CA LYS A 61 1.00 -1.66 -9.83
C LYS A 61 1.97 -2.75 -9.36
N TYR A 62 2.01 -3.05 -8.05
CA TYR A 62 2.92 -4.04 -7.47
C TYR A 62 2.23 -5.33 -7.03
N LEU A 63 0.95 -5.51 -7.37
CA LEU A 63 0.22 -6.77 -7.21
C LEU A 63 0.17 -7.52 -8.54
N ASP A 64 0.18 -8.85 -8.48
CA ASP A 64 -0.09 -9.70 -9.63
C ASP A 64 -1.55 -9.54 -10.05
N PRO A 65 -1.82 -9.11 -11.29
CA PRO A 65 -3.18 -8.90 -11.76
C PRO A 65 -3.98 -10.20 -11.86
N ARG A 66 -3.37 -11.38 -11.89
CA ARG A 66 -4.15 -12.62 -12.06
C ARG A 66 -4.92 -13.03 -10.80
N PHE A 67 -4.66 -12.36 -9.67
CA PHE A 67 -5.22 -12.72 -8.36
C PHE A 67 -6.03 -11.57 -7.73
N PHE A 68 -6.67 -10.73 -8.55
CA PHE A 68 -7.70 -9.77 -8.12
C PHE A 68 -9.11 -10.36 -8.15
#